data_AF-A0A8J6PSG2-F1
#
_entry.id   AF-A0A8J6PSG2-F1
#
_cell.length_a   1.000
_cell.length_b   1.000
_cell.length_c   1.000
_cell.angle_alpha   90.00
_cell.angle_beta   90.00
_cell.angle_gamma   90.00
#
_symmetry.space_group_name_H-M   'P 1'
#
loop_
_entity.id
_entity.type
_entity.pdbx_description
1 polymer ?
#
loop_
_entity_poly.entity_id
_entity_poly.type
_entity_poly.pdbx_seq_one_letter_code
_entity_poly.pdbx_strand_id
1 'polypeptide(L)'
;MARRERYVVGLDVGTSKVAAIVGEMLDDGSLDVVGIGVAESHGIRRGVVVNLEAAVESIKKAIDEAELTAGVEIDVVHLAVAGPHIKGFNSRGVIAVAGKSREITRDDVRRAIDAAKAVSLPNGREILHVLPQDFVVDEQDGIGAPIGMTGTRLEVNVHIVTTSSTSIHNIISCVNRAGAKVAVSVIEQIAAGDAVLTPDEKELGVALVDIGGGTTDIAIYERGSLWHTAVVAVGGDHFTNDIAVGLRTPVPDAEKIKRKCGCALSAMVDEDDTMEVASVGGRKPRLMARRILSEILQPRAEEIFHLVWDEIRRAGYEKSLHSGIVLT
;
A
#
# COMPACT_ATOMS: atom_id res chain seq x y z
N MET A 1 13.67 -28.07 10.47
CA MET A 1 12.46 -27.29 10.16
C MET A 1 11.73 -27.98 9.03
N ALA A 2 10.41 -28.12 9.11
CA ALA A 2 9.67 -28.79 8.04
C ALA A 2 9.77 -27.96 6.75
N ARG A 3 9.83 -28.59 5.57
CA ARG A 3 9.98 -27.91 4.27
C ARG A 3 8.96 -26.77 4.05
N ARG A 4 7.77 -26.86 4.65
CA ARG A 4 6.70 -25.83 4.60
C ARG A 4 6.96 -24.59 5.47
N GLU A 5 7.79 -24.66 6.51
CA GLU A 5 8.07 -23.52 7.42
C GLU A 5 9.07 -22.52 6.84
N ARG A 6 9.67 -22.82 5.67
CA ARG A 6 10.65 -21.96 5.01
C ARG A 6 10.05 -21.03 3.95
N TYR A 7 8.79 -21.20 3.54
CA TYR A 7 8.19 -20.37 2.51
C TYR A 7 7.29 -19.29 3.11
N VAL A 8 7.47 -18.06 2.65
CA VAL A 8 6.62 -16.91 2.94
C VAL A 8 6.01 -16.46 1.63
N VAL A 9 4.68 -16.37 1.58
CA VAL A 9 3.97 -15.95 0.36
C VAL A 9 3.32 -14.59 0.60
N GLY A 10 3.64 -13.63 -0.26
CA GLY A 10 2.95 -12.35 -0.35
C GLY A 10 1.93 -12.38 -1.48
N LEU A 11 0.73 -11.88 -1.23
CA LEU A 11 -0.33 -11.75 -2.23
C LEU A 11 -0.84 -10.31 -2.25
N ASP A 12 -0.68 -9.64 -3.38
CA ASP A 12 -1.22 -8.31 -3.67
C ASP A 12 -2.40 -8.45 -4.64
N VAL A 13 -3.58 -7.98 -4.23
CA VAL A 13 -4.81 -8.02 -5.03
C VAL A 13 -5.21 -6.61 -5.46
N GLY A 14 -4.43 -6.08 -6.39
CA GLY A 14 -4.62 -4.76 -6.97
C GLY A 14 -5.78 -4.64 -7.95
N THR A 15 -6.08 -3.40 -8.33
CA THR A 15 -7.13 -3.08 -9.32
C THR A 15 -6.75 -3.49 -10.75
N SER A 16 -5.46 -3.37 -11.11
CA SER A 16 -4.97 -3.65 -12.46
C SER A 16 -4.39 -5.06 -12.60
N LYS A 17 -3.76 -5.58 -11.55
CA LYS A 17 -3.12 -6.89 -11.51
C LYS A 17 -3.27 -7.53 -10.13
N VAL A 18 -3.20 -8.86 -10.10
CA VAL A 18 -2.98 -9.64 -8.89
C VAL A 18 -1.57 -10.24 -8.98
N ALA A 19 -0.78 -10.12 -7.92
CA ALA A 19 0.58 -10.64 -7.87
C ALA A 19 0.78 -11.51 -6.64
N ALA A 20 1.30 -12.72 -6.83
CA ALA A 20 1.72 -13.63 -5.78
C ALA A 20 3.23 -13.84 -5.86
N ILE A 21 3.94 -13.71 -4.74
CA ILE A 21 5.39 -13.89 -4.64
C ILE A 21 5.67 -14.91 -3.55
N VAL A 22 6.47 -15.93 -3.89
CA VAL A 22 6.95 -16.96 -2.97
C VAL A 22 8.41 -16.68 -2.65
N GLY A 23 8.69 -16.40 -1.37
CA GLY A 23 10.04 -16.26 -0.84
C GLY A 23 10.42 -17.48 -0.01
N GLU A 24 11.62 -18.02 -0.21
CA GLU A 24 12.26 -18.99 0.68
C GLU A 24 13.17 -18.27 1.67
N MET A 25 12.95 -18.49 2.97
CA MET A 25 13.79 -17.98 4.04
C MET A 25 15.04 -18.84 4.15
N LEU A 26 16.20 -18.21 3.95
CA LEU A 26 17.52 -18.83 4.06
C LEU A 26 17.99 -18.86 5.52
N ASP A 27 18.99 -19.70 5.80
CA ASP A 27 19.51 -19.89 7.16
C ASP A 27 20.17 -18.62 7.76
N ASP A 28 20.58 -17.68 6.91
CA ASP A 28 21.12 -16.38 7.33
C ASP A 28 20.04 -15.32 7.59
N GLY A 29 18.76 -15.68 7.44
CA GLY A 29 17.61 -14.80 7.62
C GLY A 29 17.25 -13.97 6.39
N SER A 30 17.97 -14.11 5.28
CA SER A 30 17.59 -13.48 4.01
C SER A 30 16.44 -14.23 3.32
N LEU A 31 15.77 -13.55 2.38
CA LEU A 31 14.65 -14.08 1.62
C LEU A 31 15.05 -14.20 0.14
N ASP A 32 14.97 -15.40 -0.42
CA ASP A 32 15.18 -15.66 -1.84
C ASP A 32 13.84 -15.81 -2.57
N VAL A 33 13.65 -15.11 -3.69
CA VAL A 33 12.39 -15.19 -4.44
C VAL A 33 12.43 -16.39 -5.38
N VAL A 34 11.67 -17.41 -5.03
CA VAL A 34 11.66 -18.71 -5.74
C VAL A 34 10.45 -18.87 -6.66
N GLY A 35 9.41 -18.05 -6.52
CA GLY A 35 8.24 -18.09 -7.40
C GLY A 35 7.52 -16.76 -7.50
N ILE A 36 7.01 -16.49 -8.70
CA ILE A 36 6.22 -15.29 -9.00
C ILE A 36 5.05 -15.74 -9.87
N GLY A 37 3.86 -15.24 -9.58
CA GLY A 37 2.68 -15.38 -10.42
C GLY A 37 1.94 -14.05 -10.54
N VAL A 38 1.51 -13.71 -11.75
CA VAL A 38 0.88 -12.42 -12.04
C VAL A 38 -0.29 -12.63 -12.99
N ALA A 39 -1.48 -12.21 -12.55
CA ALA A 39 -2.69 -12.24 -13.36
C ALA A 39 -3.25 -10.83 -13.58
N GLU A 40 -3.88 -10.60 -14.73
CA GLU A 40 -4.70 -9.41 -14.94
C GLU A 40 -5.91 -9.45 -13.98
N SER A 41 -6.13 -8.35 -13.25
CA SER A 41 -7.16 -8.30 -12.22
C SER A 41 -8.52 -7.99 -12.83
N HIS A 42 -9.49 -8.86 -12.53
CA HIS A 42 -10.89 -8.66 -12.87
C HIS A 42 -11.73 -8.69 -11.61
N GLY A 43 -12.74 -7.82 -11.53
CA GLY A 43 -13.66 -7.81 -10.38
C GLY A 43 -13.14 -7.07 -9.14
N ILE A 44 -11.99 -6.42 -9.21
CA ILE A 44 -11.49 -5.47 -8.22
C ILE A 44 -11.57 -4.05 -8.78
N ARG A 45 -12.01 -3.10 -7.97
CA ARG A 45 -12.02 -1.67 -8.34
C ARG A 45 -11.63 -0.82 -7.14
N ARG A 46 -10.51 -0.12 -7.25
CA ARG A 46 -9.96 0.75 -6.19
C ARG A 46 -9.82 0.01 -4.85
N GLY A 47 -9.30 -1.22 -4.90
CA GLY A 47 -9.13 -2.07 -3.71
C GLY A 47 -10.42 -2.67 -3.15
N VAL A 48 -11.55 -2.58 -3.86
CA VAL A 48 -12.83 -3.17 -3.43
C VAL A 48 -13.29 -4.23 -4.42
N VAL A 49 -13.73 -5.38 -3.89
CA VAL A 49 -14.34 -6.46 -4.69
C VAL A 49 -15.70 -6.00 -5.22
N VAL A 50 -15.81 -5.85 -6.55
CA VAL A 50 -17.05 -5.52 -7.26
C VAL A 50 -17.66 -6.71 -8.01
N ASN A 51 -16.84 -7.72 -8.32
CA ASN A 51 -17.29 -9.01 -8.84
C ASN A 51 -16.45 -10.12 -8.20
N LEU A 52 -17.09 -10.90 -7.32
CA LEU A 52 -16.42 -11.92 -6.54
C LEU A 52 -15.87 -13.06 -7.40
N GLU A 53 -16.63 -13.55 -8.37
CA GLU A 53 -16.23 -14.71 -9.19
C GLU A 53 -15.00 -14.36 -10.06
N ALA A 54 -15.02 -13.18 -10.67
CA ALA A 54 -13.89 -12.69 -11.48
C ALA A 54 -12.63 -12.45 -10.62
N ALA A 55 -12.81 -11.95 -9.39
CA ALA A 55 -11.70 -11.76 -8.45
C ALA A 55 -11.09 -13.10 -8.02
N VAL A 56 -11.92 -14.08 -7.68
CA VAL A 56 -11.48 -15.44 -7.34
C VAL A 56 -10.67 -16.06 -8.48
N GLU A 57 -11.14 -15.93 -9.72
CA GLU A 57 -10.42 -16.45 -10.89
C GLU A 57 -9.06 -15.77 -11.07
N SER A 58 -9.00 -14.43 -10.93
CA SER A 58 -7.76 -13.66 -11.06
C SER A 58 -6.75 -14.04 -9.97
N ILE A 59 -7.20 -14.17 -8.72
CA ILE A 59 -6.36 -14.60 -7.59
C ILE A 59 -5.85 -16.01 -7.80
N LYS A 60 -6.74 -16.94 -8.17
CA LYS A 60 -6.36 -18.32 -8.41
C LYS A 60 -5.29 -18.44 -9.49
N LYS A 61 -5.45 -17.72 -10.60
CA LYS A 61 -4.44 -17.69 -11.68
C LYS A 61 -3.06 -17.24 -11.19
N ALA A 62 -3.00 -16.18 -10.38
CA ALA A 62 -1.73 -15.70 -9.82
C ALA A 62 -1.11 -16.71 -8.85
N ILE A 63 -1.93 -17.37 -8.00
CA ILE A 63 -1.47 -18.42 -7.09
C ILE A 63 -0.94 -19.62 -7.88
N ASP A 64 -1.73 -20.17 -8.81
CA ASP A 64 -1.36 -21.34 -9.62
C ASP A 64 -0.04 -21.11 -10.38
N GLU A 65 0.18 -19.90 -10.92
CA GLU A 65 1.43 -19.53 -11.60
C GLU A 65 2.64 -19.43 -10.64
N ALA A 66 2.42 -18.88 -9.43
CA ALA A 66 3.45 -18.80 -8.41
C ALA A 66 3.84 -20.19 -7.89
N GLU A 67 2.86 -21.08 -7.68
CA GLU A 67 3.07 -22.49 -7.32
C GLU A 67 3.89 -23.22 -8.39
N LEU A 68 3.53 -23.04 -9.66
CA LEU A 68 4.24 -23.66 -10.79
C LEU A 68 5.70 -23.20 -10.86
N THR A 69 5.95 -21.90 -10.67
CA THR A 69 7.30 -21.32 -10.75
C THR A 69 8.17 -21.75 -9.57
N ALA A 70 7.61 -21.80 -8.35
CA ALA A 70 8.32 -22.23 -7.16
C ALA A 70 8.42 -23.76 -6.98
N GLY A 71 7.55 -24.54 -7.64
CA GLY A 71 7.44 -25.99 -7.44
C GLY A 71 6.97 -26.36 -6.03
N VAL A 72 6.10 -25.55 -5.44
CA VAL A 72 5.52 -25.74 -4.10
C VAL A 72 4.02 -25.48 -4.11
N GLU A 73 3.29 -26.04 -3.14
CA GLU A 73 1.89 -25.69 -2.88
C GLU A 73 1.81 -24.49 -1.93
N ILE A 74 0.91 -23.55 -2.23
CA ILE A 74 0.63 -22.33 -1.47
C ILE A 74 -0.65 -22.54 -0.66
N ASP A 75 -0.51 -22.93 0.61
CA ASP A 75 -1.66 -23.07 1.53
C ASP A 75 -2.03 -21.75 2.22
N VAL A 76 -1.06 -20.87 2.45
CA VAL A 76 -1.17 -19.70 3.32
C VAL A 76 -0.46 -18.50 2.69
N VAL A 77 -1.10 -17.33 2.73
CA VAL A 77 -0.58 -16.08 2.18
C VAL A 77 -0.66 -14.92 3.19
N HIS A 78 0.23 -13.94 3.01
CA HIS A 78 0.15 -12.62 3.61
C HIS A 78 -0.49 -11.69 2.58
N LEU A 79 -1.68 -11.19 2.90
CA LEU A 79 -2.49 -10.39 1.97
C LEU A 79 -2.16 -8.91 2.14
N ALA A 80 -1.73 -8.27 1.06
CA ALA A 80 -1.68 -6.81 0.99
C ALA A 80 -3.09 -6.25 0.72
N VAL A 81 -3.41 -5.14 1.38
CA VAL A 81 -4.72 -4.48 1.32
C VAL A 81 -4.53 -3.00 1.05
N ALA A 82 -5.08 -2.51 -0.05
CA ALA A 82 -5.25 -1.09 -0.32
C ALA A 82 -6.71 -0.70 -0.54
N GLY A 83 -6.95 0.61 -0.62
CA GLY A 83 -8.22 1.16 -1.04
C GLY A 83 -8.75 2.27 -0.14
N PRO A 84 -9.71 3.08 -0.63
CA PRO A 84 -10.19 4.29 0.04
C PRO A 84 -11.00 4.01 1.32
N HIS A 85 -11.21 2.73 1.65
CA HIS A 85 -11.88 2.29 2.86
C HIS A 85 -10.93 2.20 4.06
N ILE A 86 -9.62 2.24 3.81
CA ILE A 86 -8.56 2.37 4.82
C ILE A 86 -8.53 3.81 5.34
N LYS A 87 -8.41 3.97 6.66
CA LYS A 87 -8.24 5.27 7.30
C LYS A 87 -7.29 5.16 8.48
N GLY A 88 -6.29 6.05 8.51
CA GLY A 88 -5.40 6.25 9.64
C GLY A 88 -5.87 7.38 10.56
N PHE A 89 -5.62 7.25 11.86
CA PHE A 89 -5.69 8.36 12.82
C PHE A 89 -4.77 8.09 14.02
N ASN A 90 -4.35 9.16 14.68
CA ASN A 90 -3.49 9.05 15.87
C ASN A 90 -4.34 8.96 17.15
N SER A 91 -3.88 8.16 18.10
CA SER A 91 -4.48 8.00 19.43
C SER A 91 -3.39 7.98 20.49
N ARG A 92 -3.75 8.33 21.73
CA ARG A 92 -2.84 8.32 22.86
C ARG A 92 -3.37 7.45 23.99
N GLY A 93 -2.53 6.55 24.49
CA GLY A 93 -2.80 5.76 25.69
C GLY A 93 -1.95 6.26 26.85
N VAL A 94 -2.51 6.25 28.06
CA VAL A 94 -1.81 6.67 29.28
C VAL A 94 -2.06 5.66 30.38
N ILE A 95 -1.00 5.25 31.07
CA ILE A 95 -1.09 4.39 32.24
C ILE A 95 -0.18 4.89 33.37
N ALA A 96 -0.52 4.51 34.60
CA ALA A 96 0.39 4.57 35.72
C ALA A 96 1.30 3.31 35.72
N VAL A 97 2.59 3.53 35.96
CA VAL A 97 3.57 2.45 36.15
C VAL A 97 3.48 2.01 37.61
N ALA A 98 3.12 0.75 37.81
CA ALA A 98 2.91 0.17 39.13
C ALA A 98 4.19 -0.52 39.64
N GLY A 99 4.33 -0.66 40.95
CA GLY A 99 5.44 -1.39 41.57
C GLY A 99 6.43 -0.50 42.33
N LYS A 100 7.26 -1.13 43.16
CA LYS A 100 8.21 -0.42 44.04
C LYS A 100 9.39 0.20 43.29
N SER A 101 9.86 -0.46 42.23
CA SER A 101 10.98 0.02 41.40
C SER A 101 10.57 1.09 40.41
N ARG A 102 9.28 1.17 40.05
CA ARG A 102 8.76 2.05 38.98
C ARG A 102 9.46 1.87 37.64
N GLU A 103 10.05 0.70 37.43
CA GLU A 103 10.69 0.33 36.18
C GLU A 103 9.62 -0.11 35.18
N ILE A 104 9.69 0.44 33.97
CA ILE A 104 8.74 0.15 32.90
C ILE A 104 9.03 -1.23 32.32
N THR A 105 8.01 -2.08 32.37
CA THR A 105 8.06 -3.46 31.87
C THR A 105 7.38 -3.61 30.51
N ARG A 106 7.55 -4.77 29.88
CA ARG A 106 6.78 -5.14 28.68
C ARG A 106 5.28 -5.14 28.91
N ASP A 107 4.82 -5.47 30.12
CA ASP A 107 3.40 -5.43 30.48
C ASP A 107 2.88 -4.00 30.51
N ASP A 108 3.65 -3.06 31.07
CA ASP A 108 3.30 -1.64 31.07
C ASP A 108 3.14 -1.10 29.64
N VAL A 109 4.08 -1.41 28.75
CA VAL A 109 3.99 -1.05 27.32
C VAL A 109 2.74 -1.63 26.67
N ARG A 110 2.46 -2.92 26.90
CA ARG A 110 1.24 -3.57 26.37
C ARG A 110 -0.02 -2.89 26.88
N ARG A 111 -0.10 -2.59 28.19
CA ARG A 111 -1.25 -1.89 28.79
C ARG A 111 -1.40 -0.47 28.24
N ALA A 112 -0.31 0.24 27.98
CA ALA A 112 -0.35 1.56 27.35
C ALA A 112 -0.93 1.49 25.93
N ILE A 113 -0.48 0.52 25.12
CA ILE A 113 -1.00 0.29 23.76
C ILE A 113 -2.46 -0.15 23.80
N ASP A 114 -2.83 -1.01 24.74
CA ASP A 114 -4.22 -1.45 24.94
C ASP A 114 -5.14 -0.28 25.33
N ALA A 115 -4.64 0.69 26.11
CA ALA A 115 -5.36 1.92 26.39
C ALA A 115 -5.48 2.81 25.14
N ALA A 116 -4.41 2.94 24.35
CA ALA A 116 -4.39 3.77 23.15
C ALA A 116 -5.34 3.25 22.06
N LYS A 117 -5.49 1.92 21.94
CA LYS A 117 -6.40 1.28 20.98
C LYS A 117 -7.85 1.21 21.43
N ALA A 118 -8.16 1.58 22.68
CA ALA A 118 -9.51 1.55 23.25
C ALA A 118 -10.37 2.74 22.78
N VAL A 119 -10.54 2.85 21.46
CA VAL A 119 -11.26 3.94 20.79
C VAL A 119 -12.61 3.48 20.26
N SER A 120 -13.60 4.37 20.26
CA SER A 120 -14.90 4.09 19.66
C SER A 120 -14.80 4.16 18.15
N LEU A 121 -15.08 3.05 17.46
CA LEU A 121 -15.11 2.99 16.01
C LEU A 121 -16.54 3.13 15.49
N PRO A 122 -16.74 3.80 14.34
CA PRO A 122 -18.01 3.74 13.63
C PRO A 122 -18.40 2.29 13.30
N ASN A 123 -19.71 2.04 13.22
CA ASN A 123 -20.23 0.73 12.84
C ASN A 123 -19.65 0.25 11.50
N GLY A 124 -19.27 -1.04 11.43
CA GLY A 124 -18.73 -1.66 10.22
C GLY A 124 -17.27 -1.34 9.92
N ARG A 125 -16.52 -0.80 10.90
CA ARG A 125 -15.07 -0.66 10.85
C ARG A 125 -14.39 -1.51 11.90
N GLU A 126 -13.18 -1.95 11.59
CA GLU A 126 -12.30 -2.68 12.50
C GLU A 126 -10.87 -2.14 12.42
N ILE A 127 -10.12 -2.35 13.51
CA ILE A 127 -8.70 -2.02 13.57
C ILE A 127 -7.93 -3.09 12.81
N LEU A 128 -7.14 -2.66 11.84
CA LEU A 128 -6.24 -3.54 11.10
C LEU A 128 -4.83 -3.48 11.69
N HIS A 129 -4.32 -2.27 11.99
CA HIS A 129 -3.00 -2.07 12.61
C HIS A 129 -3.04 -1.08 13.76
N VAL A 130 -2.20 -1.32 14.76
CA VAL A 130 -1.86 -0.37 15.83
C VAL A 130 -0.36 -0.26 15.86
N LEU A 131 0.17 0.89 15.45
CA LEU A 131 1.59 1.12 15.25
C LEU A 131 2.08 2.15 16.28
N PRO A 132 2.92 1.76 17.25
CA PRO A 132 3.53 2.71 18.16
C PRO A 132 4.38 3.73 17.38
N GLN A 133 4.24 5.01 17.72
CA GLN A 133 5.03 6.11 17.15
C GLN A 133 6.19 6.44 18.06
N ASP A 134 5.87 6.86 19.28
CA ASP A 134 6.79 7.16 20.36
C ASP A 134 6.10 6.96 21.73
N PHE A 135 6.92 7.03 22.76
CA PHE A 135 6.52 6.96 24.15
C PHE A 135 6.91 8.23 24.89
N VAL A 136 6.12 8.56 25.91
CA VAL A 136 6.40 9.62 26.88
C VAL A 136 6.55 9.00 28.25
N VAL A 137 7.67 9.24 28.91
CA VAL A 137 7.89 8.81 30.30
C VAL A 137 7.93 10.04 31.19
N ASP A 138 6.93 10.16 32.06
CA ASP A 138 6.65 11.35 32.86
C ASP A 138 6.49 12.63 32.02
N GLU A 139 7.54 13.45 31.88
CA GLU A 139 7.58 14.68 31.05
C GLU A 139 8.54 14.57 29.85
N GLN A 140 9.23 13.44 29.70
CA GLN A 140 10.19 13.23 28.63
C GLN A 140 9.51 12.55 27.43
N ASP A 141 9.47 13.25 26.30
CA ASP A 141 8.87 12.81 25.02
C ASP A 141 9.91 12.23 24.05
N GLY A 142 9.46 11.63 22.95
CA GLY A 142 10.30 11.13 21.85
C GLY A 142 11.06 9.85 22.18
N ILE A 143 10.57 9.04 23.12
CA ILE A 143 11.24 7.81 23.54
C ILE A 143 10.80 6.67 22.60
N GLY A 144 11.73 6.07 21.86
CA GLY A 144 11.42 4.91 21.01
C GLY A 144 11.26 3.59 21.78
N ALA A 145 12.06 3.38 22.84
CA ALA A 145 12.06 2.14 23.62
C ALA A 145 12.06 2.43 25.14
N PRO A 146 10.90 2.35 25.82
CA PRO A 146 10.79 2.77 27.23
C PRO A 146 11.10 1.64 28.23
N ILE A 147 11.26 0.39 27.79
CA ILE A 147 11.47 -0.77 28.68
C ILE A 147 12.78 -0.61 29.44
N GLY A 148 12.73 -0.76 30.77
CA GLY A 148 13.88 -0.58 31.67
C GLY A 148 14.11 0.86 32.13
N MET A 149 13.35 1.84 31.60
CA MET A 149 13.34 3.19 32.15
C MET A 149 12.51 3.25 33.43
N THR A 150 12.84 4.18 34.32
CA THR A 150 12.08 4.41 35.56
C THR A 150 11.17 5.62 35.37
N GLY A 151 9.89 5.46 35.70
CA GLY A 151 8.92 6.55 35.61
C GLY A 151 7.62 6.25 36.34
N THR A 152 6.83 7.28 36.63
CA THR A 152 5.52 7.11 37.27
C THR A 152 4.39 6.97 36.27
N ARG A 153 4.54 7.60 35.10
CA ARG A 153 3.55 7.66 34.04
C ARG A 153 4.19 7.26 32.72
N LEU A 154 3.52 6.38 31.99
CA LEU A 154 3.88 6.01 30.64
C LEU A 154 2.73 6.39 29.71
N GLU A 155 3.04 7.21 28.71
CA GLU A 155 2.15 7.50 27.58
C GLU A 155 2.71 6.85 26.32
N VAL A 156 1.82 6.48 25.40
CA VAL A 156 2.19 6.02 24.05
C VAL A 156 1.33 6.75 23.04
N ASN A 157 1.96 7.32 22.01
CA ASN A 157 1.26 7.75 20.81
C ASN A 157 1.27 6.59 19.81
N VAL A 158 0.13 6.30 19.22
CA VAL A 158 -0.03 5.24 18.23
C VAL A 158 -0.73 5.76 16.98
N HIS A 159 -0.31 5.27 15.82
CA HIS A 159 -1.08 5.35 14.59
C HIS A 159 -2.02 4.15 14.51
N ILE A 160 -3.32 4.39 14.48
CA ILE A 160 -4.33 3.36 14.31
C ILE A 160 -4.80 3.37 12.86
N VAL A 161 -4.67 2.23 12.20
CA VAL A 161 -5.21 1.99 10.87
C VAL A 161 -6.48 1.17 11.00
N THR A 162 -7.56 1.68 10.43
CA THR A 162 -8.85 0.99 10.38
C THR A 162 -9.28 0.71 8.95
N THR A 163 -10.08 -0.32 8.77
CA THR A 163 -10.66 -0.69 7.47
C THR A 163 -12.16 -0.97 7.59
N SER A 164 -12.85 -1.11 6.46
CA SER A 164 -14.23 -1.62 6.45
C SER A 164 -14.22 -3.13 6.62
N SER A 165 -14.93 -3.64 7.63
CA SER A 165 -15.05 -5.08 7.89
C SER A 165 -15.62 -5.83 6.67
N THR A 166 -16.56 -5.23 5.95
CA THR A 166 -17.11 -5.85 4.74
C THR A 166 -16.08 -5.96 3.62
N SER A 167 -15.31 -4.90 3.37
CA SER A 167 -14.30 -4.91 2.31
C SER A 167 -13.22 -5.96 2.57
N ILE A 168 -12.69 -6.02 3.79
CA ILE A 168 -11.64 -6.98 4.16
C ILE A 168 -12.16 -8.42 4.16
N HIS A 169 -13.38 -8.66 4.65
CA HIS A 169 -13.98 -9.99 4.59
C HIS A 169 -14.23 -10.47 3.16
N ASN A 170 -14.65 -9.57 2.26
CA ASN A 170 -14.88 -9.92 0.87
C ASN A 170 -13.59 -10.36 0.18
N ILE A 171 -12.48 -9.65 0.39
CA ILE A 171 -11.20 -10.03 -0.23
C ILE A 171 -10.65 -11.33 0.38
N ILE A 172 -10.72 -11.50 1.71
CA ILE A 172 -10.33 -12.76 2.37
C ILE A 172 -11.17 -13.93 1.85
N SER A 173 -12.48 -13.74 1.65
CA SER A 173 -13.36 -14.75 1.06
C SER A 173 -12.93 -15.12 -0.36
N CYS A 174 -12.48 -14.15 -1.17
CA CYS A 174 -11.97 -14.43 -2.51
C CYS A 174 -10.69 -15.28 -2.45
N VAL A 175 -9.74 -14.95 -1.57
CA VAL A 175 -8.51 -15.72 -1.39
C VAL A 175 -8.81 -17.15 -0.91
N ASN A 176 -9.70 -17.31 0.07
CA ASN A 176 -10.13 -18.62 0.57
C ASN A 176 -10.77 -19.49 -0.52
N ARG A 177 -11.58 -18.89 -1.39
CA ARG A 177 -12.20 -19.60 -2.53
C ARG A 177 -11.23 -19.92 -3.65
N ALA A 178 -10.14 -19.16 -3.77
CA ALA A 178 -9.07 -19.42 -4.72
C ALA A 178 -8.17 -20.60 -4.29
N GLY A 179 -8.24 -21.03 -3.03
CA GLY A 179 -7.55 -22.23 -2.53
C GLY A 179 -6.52 -21.97 -1.43
N ALA A 180 -6.25 -20.71 -1.08
CA ALA A 180 -5.27 -20.34 -0.05
C ALA A 180 -5.94 -19.68 1.16
N LYS A 181 -5.31 -19.73 2.33
CA LYS A 181 -5.77 -19.05 3.55
C LYS A 181 -4.97 -17.77 3.79
N VAL A 182 -5.63 -16.74 4.31
CA VAL A 182 -4.95 -15.51 4.74
C VAL A 182 -4.43 -15.69 6.17
N ALA A 183 -3.12 -15.61 6.38
CA ALA A 183 -2.52 -15.60 7.71
C ALA A 183 -2.62 -14.21 8.37
N VAL A 184 -2.18 -13.19 7.63
CA VAL A 184 -2.14 -11.80 8.08
C VAL A 184 -2.53 -10.91 6.91
N SER A 185 -3.24 -9.83 7.21
CA SER A 185 -3.50 -8.75 6.27
C SER A 185 -2.65 -7.53 6.65
N VAL A 186 -1.93 -6.98 5.69
CA VAL A 186 -1.08 -5.79 5.85
C VAL A 186 -1.55 -4.71 4.89
N ILE A 187 -1.47 -3.43 5.25
CA ILE A 187 -1.77 -2.38 4.28
C ILE A 187 -0.57 -2.18 3.35
N GLU A 188 -0.82 -1.91 2.07
CA GLU A 188 0.22 -1.74 1.06
C GLU A 188 1.24 -0.67 1.45
N GLN A 189 0.79 0.42 2.08
CA GLN A 189 1.66 1.50 2.57
C GLN A 189 2.79 1.01 3.49
N ILE A 190 2.49 0.09 4.41
CA ILE A 190 3.49 -0.44 5.36
C ILE A 190 4.43 -1.39 4.63
N ALA A 191 3.87 -2.29 3.83
CA ALA A 191 4.64 -3.28 3.08
C ALA A 191 5.63 -2.62 2.11
N ALA A 192 5.17 -1.62 1.36
CA ALA A 192 6.01 -0.85 0.46
C ALA A 192 7.06 -0.03 1.23
N GLY A 193 6.66 0.61 2.34
CA GLY A 193 7.59 1.36 3.19
C GLY A 193 8.70 0.50 3.81
N ASP A 194 8.42 -0.76 4.13
CA ASP A 194 9.45 -1.70 4.61
C ASP A 194 10.31 -2.27 3.48
N ALA A 195 9.80 -2.31 2.25
CA ALA A 195 10.53 -2.81 1.09
C ALA A 195 11.50 -1.79 0.48
N VAL A 196 11.13 -0.49 0.43
CA VAL A 196 11.88 0.50 -0.35
C VAL A 196 12.53 1.62 0.46
N LEU A 197 12.04 1.91 1.67
CA LEU A 197 12.59 3.01 2.47
C LEU A 197 13.74 2.54 3.36
N THR A 198 14.79 3.34 3.38
CA THR A 198 15.92 3.17 4.30
C THR A 198 15.56 3.65 5.72
N PRO A 199 16.27 3.16 6.75
CA PRO A 199 16.11 3.68 8.11
C PRO A 199 16.35 5.19 8.22
N ASP A 200 17.35 5.71 7.51
CA ASP A 200 17.69 7.15 7.52
C ASP A 200 16.57 8.00 6.91
N GLU A 201 15.94 7.53 5.83
CA GLU A 201 14.78 8.22 5.24
C GLU A 201 13.60 8.27 6.22
N LYS A 202 13.31 7.15 6.89
CA LYS A 202 12.25 7.08 7.92
C LYS A 202 12.55 7.97 9.13
N GLU A 203 13.82 8.11 9.52
CA GLU A 203 14.24 8.93 10.65
C GLU A 203 14.11 10.43 10.35
N LEU A 204 14.69 10.88 9.23
CA LEU A 204 14.69 12.29 8.81
C LEU A 204 13.33 12.79 8.35
N GLY A 205 12.48 11.88 7.89
CA GLY A 205 11.12 12.15 7.46
C GLY A 205 10.96 12.05 5.94
N VAL A 206 10.07 11.16 5.50
CA VAL A 206 9.85 10.81 4.09
C VAL A 206 8.37 10.53 3.84
N ALA A 207 7.87 10.94 2.67
CA ALA A 207 6.57 10.49 2.19
C ALA A 207 6.76 9.40 1.14
N LEU A 208 6.19 8.22 1.39
CA LEU A 208 6.01 7.19 0.38
C LEU A 208 4.69 7.45 -0.34
N VAL A 209 4.73 7.48 -1.66
CA VAL A 209 3.55 7.68 -2.52
C VAL A 209 3.53 6.58 -3.57
N ASP A 210 2.61 5.65 -3.40
CA ASP A 210 2.42 4.49 -4.29
C ASP A 210 1.28 4.78 -5.27
N ILE A 211 1.60 4.91 -6.57
CA ILE A 211 0.62 5.23 -7.61
C ILE A 211 0.17 3.93 -8.30
N GLY A 212 -0.75 3.24 -7.65
CA GLY A 212 -1.36 2.02 -8.15
C GLY A 212 -2.35 2.21 -9.30
N GLY A 213 -3.04 1.13 -9.68
CA GLY A 213 -4.02 1.15 -10.78
C GLY A 213 -5.26 1.99 -10.47
N GLY A 214 -5.86 1.82 -9.29
CA GLY A 214 -7.11 2.49 -8.92
C GLY A 214 -6.96 3.58 -7.85
N THR A 215 -5.84 3.58 -7.13
CA THR A 215 -5.59 4.44 -5.97
C THR A 215 -4.15 4.94 -6.00
N THR A 216 -3.93 6.03 -5.26
CA THR A 216 -2.62 6.51 -4.88
C THR A 216 -2.56 6.46 -3.36
N ASP A 217 -1.68 5.65 -2.82
CA ASP A 217 -1.56 5.37 -1.39
C ASP A 217 -0.39 6.17 -0.81
N ILE A 218 -0.61 6.81 0.36
CA ILE A 218 0.34 7.73 0.97
C ILE A 218 0.69 7.23 2.37
N ALA A 219 1.97 7.16 2.68
CA ALA A 219 2.48 6.97 4.04
C ALA A 219 3.55 8.02 4.37
N ILE A 220 3.48 8.57 5.57
CA ILE A 220 4.48 9.53 6.07
C ILE A 220 5.19 8.91 7.26
N TYR A 221 6.51 8.81 7.13
CA TYR A 221 7.40 8.40 8.21
C TYR A 221 8.14 9.63 8.75
N GLU A 222 8.41 9.63 10.05
CA GLU A 222 9.21 10.62 10.77
C GLU A 222 9.74 9.95 12.05
N ARG A 223 10.94 10.27 12.53
CA ARG A 223 11.48 9.67 13.77
C ARG A 223 11.43 8.13 13.78
N GLY A 224 11.62 7.51 12.61
CA GLY A 224 11.67 6.06 12.44
C GLY A 224 10.31 5.34 12.46
N SER A 225 9.20 6.06 12.65
CA SER A 225 7.85 5.48 12.81
C SER A 225 6.87 5.98 11.75
N LEU A 226 5.74 5.30 11.58
CA LEU A 226 4.66 5.72 10.67
C LEU A 226 3.73 6.73 11.37
N TRP A 227 3.64 7.94 10.83
CA TRP A 227 2.89 9.06 11.42
C TRP A 227 1.56 9.36 10.75
N HIS A 228 1.44 9.06 9.46
CA HIS A 228 0.22 9.29 8.69
C HIS A 228 0.04 8.25 7.60
N THR A 229 -1.21 7.89 7.33
CA THR A 229 -1.60 7.10 6.18
C THR A 229 -2.84 7.70 5.53
N ALA A 230 -2.85 7.74 4.20
CA ALA A 230 -3.98 8.22 3.43
C ALA A 230 -4.08 7.50 2.08
N VAL A 231 -5.25 7.61 1.46
CA VAL A 231 -5.53 7.04 0.14
C VAL A 231 -6.29 8.06 -0.69
N VAL A 232 -5.78 8.34 -1.89
CA VAL A 232 -6.46 9.12 -2.92
C VAL A 232 -7.06 8.15 -3.94
N ALA A 233 -8.33 8.32 -4.27
CA ALA A 233 -9.07 7.44 -5.19
C ALA A 233 -8.79 7.74 -6.69
N VAL A 234 -7.54 8.02 -7.01
CA VAL A 234 -7.02 8.32 -8.35
C VAL A 234 -5.75 7.49 -8.59
N GLY A 235 -5.62 6.87 -9.76
CA GLY A 235 -4.48 6.04 -10.10
C GLY A 235 -4.30 5.85 -11.61
N GLY A 236 -3.56 4.82 -12.00
CA GLY A 236 -3.22 4.46 -13.38
C GLY A 236 -4.41 4.34 -14.34
N ASP A 237 -5.57 3.89 -13.86
CA ASP A 237 -6.78 3.71 -14.67
C ASP A 237 -7.34 5.04 -15.17
N HIS A 238 -7.14 6.12 -14.40
CA HIS A 238 -7.57 7.47 -14.80
C HIS A 238 -6.76 7.97 -15.98
N PHE A 239 -5.44 7.73 -15.99
CA PHE A 239 -4.61 8.01 -17.17
C PHE A 239 -5.11 7.24 -18.38
N THR A 240 -5.39 5.95 -18.22
CA THR A 240 -5.88 5.09 -19.31
C THR A 240 -7.21 5.59 -19.86
N ASN A 241 -8.11 6.01 -18.98
CA ASN A 241 -9.40 6.58 -19.37
C ASN A 241 -9.23 7.92 -20.11
N ASP A 242 -8.37 8.81 -19.63
CA ASP A 242 -8.09 10.10 -20.28
C ASP A 242 -7.51 9.90 -21.68
N ILE A 243 -6.60 8.93 -21.86
CA ILE A 243 -6.08 8.53 -23.17
C ILE A 243 -7.19 7.99 -24.06
N ALA A 244 -8.02 7.07 -23.55
CA ALA A 244 -9.10 6.46 -24.32
C ALA A 244 -10.07 7.51 -24.86
N VAL A 245 -10.46 8.48 -24.01
CA VAL A 245 -11.35 9.58 -24.38
C VAL A 245 -10.65 10.58 -25.31
N GLY A 246 -9.46 11.05 -24.93
CA GLY A 246 -8.73 12.09 -25.67
C GLY A 246 -8.29 11.63 -27.05
N LEU A 247 -7.80 10.40 -27.17
CA LEU A 247 -7.38 9.82 -28.44
C LEU A 247 -8.49 9.08 -29.17
N ARG A 248 -9.66 8.85 -28.55
CA ARG A 248 -10.78 8.07 -29.13
C ARG A 248 -10.34 6.67 -29.56
N THR A 249 -9.65 5.98 -28.66
CA THR A 249 -9.14 4.61 -28.83
C THR A 249 -9.80 3.69 -27.79
N PRO A 250 -9.98 2.38 -28.07
CA PRO A 250 -10.47 1.44 -27.07
C PRO A 250 -9.60 1.43 -25.80
N VAL A 251 -10.21 1.23 -24.63
CA VAL A 251 -9.52 1.22 -23.32
C VAL A 251 -8.34 0.25 -23.25
N PRO A 252 -8.43 -1.00 -23.77
CA PRO A 252 -7.28 -1.90 -23.78
C PRO A 252 -6.11 -1.38 -24.62
N ASP A 253 -6.40 -0.66 -25.72
CA ASP A 253 -5.37 -0.06 -26.57
C ASP A 253 -4.81 1.23 -25.98
N ALA A 254 -5.62 1.99 -25.23
CA ALA A 254 -5.15 3.10 -24.42
C ALA A 254 -4.13 2.64 -23.37
N GLU A 255 -4.39 1.54 -22.66
CA GLU A 255 -3.46 0.97 -21.67
C GLU A 255 -2.14 0.55 -22.31
N LYS A 256 -2.21 -0.11 -23.48
CA LYS A 256 -1.02 -0.51 -24.24
C LYS A 256 -0.18 0.71 -24.64
N ILE A 257 -0.81 1.76 -25.16
CA ILE A 257 -0.11 2.98 -25.59
C ILE A 257 0.44 3.75 -24.38
N LYS A 258 -0.29 3.79 -23.25
CA LYS A 258 0.20 4.34 -21.98
C LYS A 258 1.52 3.70 -21.58
N ARG A 259 1.56 2.36 -21.54
CA ARG A 259 2.76 1.60 -21.15
C ARG A 259 3.91 1.72 -22.16
N LYS A 260 3.61 1.71 -23.45
CA LYS A 260 4.62 1.69 -24.51
C LYS A 260 5.21 3.06 -24.83
N CYS A 261 4.38 4.10 -24.83
CA CYS A 261 4.74 5.42 -25.36
C CYS A 261 4.56 6.55 -24.33
N GLY A 262 4.01 6.27 -23.15
CA GLY A 262 3.68 7.29 -22.16
C GLY A 262 4.87 8.11 -21.69
N CYS A 263 4.63 9.39 -21.42
CA CYS A 263 5.55 10.30 -20.75
C CYS A 263 4.71 11.31 -19.96
N ALA A 264 5.00 11.46 -18.67
CA ALA A 264 4.25 12.36 -17.79
C ALA A 264 4.77 13.81 -17.82
N LEU A 265 5.83 14.10 -18.58
CA LEU A 265 6.39 15.43 -18.76
C LEU A 265 6.59 15.71 -20.25
N SER A 266 5.72 16.55 -20.83
CA SER A 266 5.68 16.80 -22.28
C SER A 266 6.98 17.38 -22.82
N ALA A 267 7.73 18.11 -22.00
CA ALA A 267 9.02 18.69 -22.37
C ALA A 267 10.12 17.65 -22.63
N MET A 268 9.93 16.39 -22.25
CA MET A 268 10.87 15.29 -22.51
C MET A 268 10.59 14.54 -23.81
N VAL A 269 9.53 14.90 -24.54
CA VAL A 269 9.12 14.20 -25.77
C VAL A 269 9.62 14.97 -26.99
N ASP A 270 10.36 14.29 -27.85
CA ASP A 270 10.83 14.85 -29.12
C ASP A 270 9.66 15.23 -30.04
N GLU A 271 9.79 16.35 -30.76
CA GLU A 271 8.69 16.88 -31.59
C GLU A 271 8.37 15.98 -32.79
N ASP A 272 9.37 15.24 -33.28
CA ASP A 272 9.26 14.33 -34.42
C ASP A 272 8.80 12.91 -34.02
N ASP A 273 8.70 12.61 -32.73
CA ASP A 273 8.25 11.31 -32.26
C ASP A 273 6.79 11.07 -32.63
N THR A 274 6.53 9.92 -33.25
CA THR A 274 5.18 9.50 -33.65
C THR A 274 4.80 8.17 -33.01
N MET A 275 3.50 7.95 -32.91
CA MET A 275 2.91 6.71 -32.41
C MET A 275 1.70 6.31 -33.24
N GLU A 276 1.47 5.01 -33.33
CA GLU A 276 0.26 4.46 -33.95
C GLU A 276 -0.83 4.29 -32.90
N VAL A 277 -2.03 4.80 -33.21
CA VAL A 277 -3.18 4.81 -32.30
C VAL A 277 -4.33 4.06 -32.96
N ALA A 278 -4.83 3.03 -32.28
CA ALA A 278 -6.01 2.29 -32.72
C ALA A 278 -7.25 3.23 -32.76
N SER A 279 -8.18 2.95 -33.68
CA SER A 279 -9.40 3.74 -33.82
C SER A 279 -10.61 2.89 -33.46
N VAL A 280 -11.63 3.53 -32.87
CA VAL A 280 -12.91 2.87 -32.57
C VAL A 280 -13.69 2.51 -33.84
N GLY A 281 -14.51 1.45 -33.76
CA GLY A 281 -15.46 1.08 -34.82
C GLY A 281 -14.82 0.48 -36.07
N GLY A 282 -13.70 -0.23 -35.94
CA GLY A 282 -13.05 -0.94 -37.06
C GLY A 282 -12.35 -0.04 -38.08
N ARG A 283 -12.18 1.25 -37.76
CA ARG A 283 -11.40 2.18 -38.58
C ARG A 283 -9.91 1.82 -38.51
N LYS A 284 -9.18 2.16 -39.59
CA LYS A 284 -7.73 1.97 -39.63
C LYS A 284 -7.05 2.74 -38.48
N PRO A 285 -5.93 2.23 -37.94
CA PRO A 285 -5.11 2.98 -37.00
C PRO A 285 -4.64 4.32 -37.60
N ARG A 286 -4.36 5.29 -36.72
CA ARG A 286 -3.92 6.64 -37.07
C ARG A 286 -2.50 6.85 -36.56
N LEU A 287 -1.63 7.43 -37.38
CA LEU A 287 -0.33 7.92 -36.94
C LEU A 287 -0.51 9.31 -36.32
N MET A 288 -0.03 9.51 -35.10
CA MET A 288 -0.15 10.77 -34.36
C MET A 288 1.18 11.14 -33.71
N ALA A 289 1.42 12.43 -33.49
CA ALA A 289 2.56 12.87 -32.70
C ALA A 289 2.46 12.32 -31.27
N ARG A 290 3.55 11.75 -30.77
CA ARG A 290 3.64 11.20 -29.41
C ARG A 290 3.41 12.28 -28.35
N ARG A 291 3.78 13.53 -28.66
CA ARG A 291 3.54 14.69 -27.79
C ARG A 291 2.08 14.83 -27.36
N ILE A 292 1.12 14.52 -28.24
CA ILE A 292 -0.32 14.57 -27.92
C ILE A 292 -0.66 13.61 -26.77
N LEU A 293 0.00 12.44 -26.67
CA LEU A 293 -0.18 11.53 -25.55
C LEU A 293 0.31 12.16 -24.24
N SER A 294 1.48 12.80 -24.27
CA SER A 294 2.06 13.41 -23.07
C SER A 294 1.25 14.62 -22.59
N GLU A 295 0.67 15.39 -23.51
CA GLU A 295 -0.25 16.49 -23.19
C GLU A 295 -1.55 16.02 -22.51
N ILE A 296 -1.92 14.74 -22.66
CA ILE A 296 -3.04 14.11 -21.93
C ILE A 296 -2.56 13.57 -20.57
N LEU A 297 -1.38 12.94 -20.52
CA LEU A 297 -0.85 12.31 -19.32
C LEU A 297 -0.38 13.31 -18.27
N GLN A 298 0.29 14.39 -18.69
CA GLN A 298 0.90 15.35 -17.79
C GLN A 298 -0.12 16.02 -16.84
N PRO A 299 -1.26 16.56 -17.31
CA PRO A 299 -2.26 17.14 -16.40
C PRO A 299 -2.80 16.15 -15.37
N ARG A 300 -2.93 14.86 -15.74
CA ARG A 300 -3.36 13.80 -14.80
C ARG A 300 -2.30 13.53 -13.74
N ALA A 301 -1.02 13.50 -14.11
CA ALA A 301 0.07 13.35 -13.15
C ALA A 301 0.11 14.57 -12.20
N GLU A 302 0.00 15.79 -12.74
CA GLU A 302 -0.07 17.02 -11.95
C GLU A 302 -1.26 17.00 -10.98
N GLU A 303 -2.44 16.52 -11.41
CA GLU A 303 -3.61 16.38 -10.51
C GLU A 303 -3.33 15.43 -9.35
N ILE A 304 -2.74 14.26 -9.60
CA ILE A 304 -2.38 13.30 -8.54
C ILE A 304 -1.42 13.96 -7.55
N PHE A 305 -0.37 14.64 -8.04
CA PHE A 305 0.59 15.31 -7.16
C PHE A 305 -0.02 16.46 -6.37
N HIS A 306 -0.97 17.21 -6.93
CA HIS A 306 -1.72 18.21 -6.17
C HIS A 306 -2.55 17.57 -5.05
N LEU A 307 -3.25 16.47 -5.32
CA LEU A 307 -4.05 15.76 -4.32
C LEU A 307 -3.17 15.17 -3.20
N VAL A 308 -2.02 14.61 -3.56
CA VAL A 308 -1.01 14.12 -2.60
C VAL A 308 -0.49 15.27 -1.74
N TRP A 309 -0.14 16.41 -2.37
CA TRP A 309 0.38 17.57 -1.65
C TRP A 309 -0.65 18.20 -0.71
N ASP A 310 -1.90 18.32 -1.16
CA ASP A 310 -3.00 18.80 -0.32
C ASP A 310 -3.23 17.88 0.88
N GLU A 311 -3.10 16.57 0.70
CA GLU A 311 -3.18 15.60 1.80
C GLU A 311 -2.05 15.78 2.81
N ILE A 312 -0.80 15.88 2.34
CA ILE A 312 0.38 16.09 3.19
C ILE A 312 0.22 17.37 4.02
N ARG A 313 -0.24 18.47 3.40
CA ARG A 313 -0.49 19.75 4.08
C ARG A 313 -1.65 19.68 5.06
N ARG A 314 -2.74 19.00 4.70
CA ARG A 314 -3.89 18.80 5.57
C ARG A 314 -3.52 18.01 6.82
N ALA A 315 -2.60 17.06 6.68
CA ALA A 315 -2.06 16.26 7.78
C ALA A 315 -0.99 16.99 8.61
N GLY A 316 -0.43 18.10 8.10
CA GLY A 316 0.51 18.98 8.81
C GLY A 316 1.98 18.57 8.70
N TYR A 317 2.34 17.75 7.70
CA TYR A 317 3.70 17.22 7.53
C TYR A 317 4.50 17.91 6.43
N GLU A 318 4.01 19.00 5.84
CA GLU A 318 4.67 19.65 4.69
C GLU A 318 6.07 20.21 5.00
N LYS A 319 6.40 20.35 6.28
CA LYS A 319 7.72 20.79 6.77
C LYS A 319 8.58 19.66 7.36
N SER A 320 8.06 18.44 7.40
CA SER A 320 8.71 17.28 8.04
C SER A 320 9.40 16.35 7.05
N LEU A 321 9.18 16.50 5.74
CA LEU A 321 9.67 15.57 4.72
C LEU A 321 11.11 15.90 4.27
N HIS A 322 12.09 15.87 5.18
CA HIS A 322 13.47 16.25 4.88
C HIS A 322 14.16 15.33 3.86
N SER A 323 13.75 14.05 3.80
CA SER A 323 14.22 13.07 2.81
C SER A 323 13.40 13.10 1.52
N GLY A 324 12.38 13.95 1.44
CA GLY A 324 11.55 14.12 0.25
C GLY A 324 10.46 13.06 0.09
N ILE A 325 10.23 12.66 -1.16
CA ILE A 325 9.16 11.76 -1.57
C ILE A 325 9.76 10.58 -2.33
N VAL A 326 9.37 9.37 -1.97
CA VAL A 326 9.67 8.14 -2.70
C VAL A 326 8.41 7.69 -3.44
N LEU A 327 8.51 7.50 -4.76
CA LEU A 327 7.42 7.05 -5.61
C LEU A 327 7.54 5.56 -5.90
N THR A 328 6.42 4.83 -5.85
CA THR A 328 6.32 3.42 -6.26
C THR A 328 5.19 3.19 -7.25
#